data_AF-A0A838KT36-F1
#
_entry.id   AF-A0A838KT36-F1
#
_cell.length_a   1.000
_cell.length_b   1.000
_cell.length_c   1.000
_cell.angle_alpha   90.00
_cell.angle_beta   90.00
_cell.angle_gamma   90.00
#
_symmetry.space_group_name_H-M   'P 1'
#
loop_
_entity.id
_entity.type
_entity.pdbx_description
1 polymer ?
#
loop_
_entity_poly.entity_id
_entity_poly.type
_entity_poly.pdbx_seq_one_letter_code
_entity_poly.pdbx_strand_id
1 'polypeptide(L)' 'MREEEIVQIIPAPWGWYAYGQDEQGVEFLAPVACWALVESSSNVRRVVGLGAHGLGSVSRVEDLPGFVEYRYVPEAGGS' A
#
# COMPACT_ATOMS: atom_id res chain seq x y z
N MET A 1 -2.12 6.76 -16.91
CA MET A 1 -1.87 7.52 -15.66
C MET A 1 -3.21 7.90 -15.07
N ARG A 2 -3.58 7.37 -13.90
CA ARG A 2 -4.68 7.96 -13.13
C ARG A 2 -4.05 9.00 -12.21
N GLU A 3 -4.47 10.26 -12.33
CA GLU A 3 -4.13 11.33 -11.38
C GLU A 3 -4.80 11.00 -10.05
N GLU A 4 -4.04 10.38 -9.16
CA GLU A 4 -4.41 10.18 -7.76
C GLU A 4 -3.53 11.11 -6.92
N GLU A 5 -4.14 11.98 -6.14
CA GLU A 5 -3.47 12.96 -5.27
C GLU A 5 -3.34 12.41 -3.85
N ILE A 6 -2.20 12.66 -3.19
CA ILE A 6 -2.03 12.31 -1.78
C ILE A 6 -2.68 13.40 -0.92
N VAL A 7 -3.72 13.01 -0.19
CA VAL A 7 -4.48 13.91 0.69
C VAL A 7 -3.91 13.94 2.11
N GLN A 8 -3.43 12.79 2.58
CA GLN A 8 -2.87 12.66 3.94
C GLN A 8 -1.81 11.58 3.96
N ILE A 9 -0.77 11.78 4.78
CA ILE A 9 0.24 10.77 5.10
C ILE A 9 0.33 10.64 6.62
N ILE A 10 0.32 9.41 7.12
CA ILE A 10 0.63 9.10 8.52
C ILE A 10 1.74 8.05 8.60
N PRO A 11 2.58 8.05 9.65
CA PRO A 11 3.52 6.96 9.88
C PRO A 11 2.79 5.63 10.03
N ALA A 12 3.33 4.57 9.45
CA ALA A 12 2.82 3.23 9.71
C ALA A 12 3.21 2.79 11.14
N PRO A 13 2.31 2.13 11.89
CA PRO A 13 2.70 1.51 13.15
C PRO A 13 3.84 0.50 12.94
N TRP A 14 4.61 0.24 13.99
CA TRP A 14 5.69 -0.73 13.89
C TRP A 14 5.15 -2.14 13.58
N GLY A 15 5.84 -2.88 12.72
CA GLY A 15 5.47 -4.25 12.34
C GLY A 15 4.52 -4.38 11.14
N TRP A 16 4.20 -3.30 10.43
CA TRP A 16 3.44 -3.38 9.18
C TRP A 16 4.35 -3.68 7.98
N TYR A 17 3.91 -4.66 7.18
CA TYR A 17 4.59 -5.10 5.98
C TYR A 17 3.57 -5.32 4.86
N ALA A 18 4.00 -5.11 3.63
CA ALA A 18 3.30 -5.58 2.45
C ALA A 18 3.94 -6.86 1.95
N TYR A 19 3.09 -7.71 1.40
CA TYR A 19 3.48 -8.97 0.80
C TYR A 19 3.16 -8.94 -0.70
N GLY A 20 4.01 -9.57 -1.49
CA GLY A 20 3.80 -9.72 -2.92
C GLY A 20 4.71 -10.78 -3.52
N GLN A 21 4.68 -10.89 -4.84
CA GLN A 21 5.56 -11.69 -5.68
C GLN A 21 6.19 -10.79 -6.73
N ASP A 22 7.48 -10.87 -7.01
CA ASP A 22 8.05 -10.09 -8.10
C ASP A 22 7.66 -10.61 -9.50
N GLU A 23 8.18 -10.01 -10.57
CA GLU A 23 7.90 -10.44 -11.95
C GLU A 23 8.35 -11.88 -12.25
N GLN A 24 9.21 -12.45 -11.40
CA GLN A 24 9.74 -13.81 -11.49
C GLN A 24 8.94 -14.79 -10.62
N GLY A 25 7.92 -14.30 -9.91
CA GLY A 25 7.09 -15.08 -8.99
C GLY A 25 7.73 -15.30 -7.62
N VAL A 26 8.83 -14.62 -7.29
CA VAL A 26 9.50 -14.76 -5.99
C VAL A 26 8.75 -13.93 -4.96
N GLU A 27 8.32 -14.59 -3.89
CA GLU A 27 7.62 -13.94 -2.78
C GLU A 27 8.54 -12.97 -2.04
N PHE A 28 8.03 -11.78 -1.73
CA PHE A 28 8.73 -10.78 -0.93
C PHE A 28 7.84 -10.19 0.16
N LEU A 29 8.52 -9.66 1.17
CA LEU A 29 7.92 -8.91 2.27
C LEU A 29 8.65 -7.55 2.38
N ALA A 30 7.92 -6.45 2.21
CA ALA A 30 8.47 -5.10 2.24
C ALA A 30 7.91 -4.30 3.43
N PRO A 31 8.75 -3.63 4.24
CA PRO A 31 8.27 -2.80 5.34
C PRO A 31 7.51 -1.58 4.82
N VAL A 32 6.35 -1.31 5.43
CA VAL A 32 5.59 -0.08 5.16
C VAL A 32 6.06 1.01 6.11
N ALA A 33 6.52 2.13 5.57
CA ALA A 33 6.99 3.27 6.36
C ALA A 33 5.85 4.24 6.70
N CYS A 34 4.95 4.50 5.73
CA CYS A 34 3.82 5.39 5.90
C CYS A 34 2.55 4.82 5.25
N TRP A 35 1.39 5.24 5.73
CA TRP A 35 0.10 5.08 5.05
C TRP A 35 -0.29 6.40 4.41
N ALA A 36 -0.66 6.37 3.14
CA ALA A 36 -1.19 7.53 2.44
C ALA A 36 -2.67 7.33 2.11
N LEU A 37 -3.49 8.34 2.40
CA LEU A 37 -4.81 8.48 1.84
C LEU A 37 -4.66 9.15 0.48
N VAL A 38 -5.05 8.46 -0.59
CA VAL A 38 -5.06 8.99 -1.94
C VAL A 38 -6.49 9.18 -2.43
N GLU A 39 -6.72 10.25 -3.19
CA GLU A 39 -8.01 10.57 -3.81
C GLU A 39 -7.84 10.65 -5.33
N SER A 40 -8.68 9.93 -6.07
CA SER A 40 -8.71 10.03 -7.54
C SER A 40 -9.55 11.23 -8.00
N SER A 41 -9.36 11.64 -9.25
CA SER A 41 -10.22 12.62 -9.92
C SER A 41 -11.71 12.23 -9.99
N SER A 42 -12.05 10.97 -9.70
CA SER A 42 -13.41 10.46 -9.56
C SER A 42 -13.91 10.43 -8.10
N ASN A 43 -13.25 11.14 -7.19
CA ASN A 43 -13.52 11.18 -5.73
C ASN A 43 -13.48 9.81 -5.05
N VAL A 44 -12.72 8.85 -5.58
CA VAL A 44 -12.52 7.54 -4.92
C VAL A 44 -11.33 7.67 -4.00
N ARG A 45 -11.53 7.40 -2.70
CA ARG A 45 -10.48 7.40 -1.69
C ARG A 45 -9.97 6.00 -1.40
N ARG A 46 -8.65 5.84 -1.32
CA ARG A 46 -7.98 4.58 -0.97
C ARG A 46 -6.83 4.82 -0.01
N VAL A 47 -6.50 3.80 0.77
CA VAL A 47 -5.31 3.81 1.63
C VAL A 47 -4.24 2.96 0.97
N VAL A 48 -3.08 3.54 0.74
CA VAL A 48 -1.93 2.87 0.11
C VAL A 48 -0.74 2.88 1.06
N GLY A 49 -0.01 1.77 1.12
CA GLY A 49 1.26 1.71 1.83
C GLY A 49 2.34 2.44 1.04
N LEU A 50 3.23 3.15 1.72
CA LEU A 50 4.43 3.76 1.13
C LEU A 50 5.67 3.11 1.74
N GLY A 51 6.59 2.65 0.89
CA GLY A 51 7.82 1.97 1.29
C GLY A 51 8.99 2.95 1.40
N ALA A 52 10.01 2.57 2.15
CA ALA A 52 11.27 3.33 2.27
C ALA A 52 12.42 2.67 1.48
N HIS A 53 12.14 2.08 0.32
CA HIS A 53 13.17 1.36 -0.43
C HIS A 53 14.08 2.35 -1.17
N GLY A 54 15.31 2.52 -0.66
CA GLY A 54 16.40 3.23 -1.33
C GLY A 54 16.43 4.75 -1.14
N LEU A 55 16.70 5.20 0.09
CA LEU A 55 17.40 6.45 0.47
C LEU A 55 17.27 7.71 -0.44
N GLY A 56 16.08 8.01 -0.97
CA GLY A 56 15.86 9.25 -1.72
C GLY A 56 14.51 9.40 -2.41
N SER A 57 13.82 8.30 -2.71
CA SER A 57 12.47 8.32 -3.32
C SER A 57 11.46 7.53 -2.49
N VAL A 58 10.32 8.16 -2.22
CA VAL A 58 9.15 7.49 -1.65
C VAL A 58 8.32 6.93 -2.80
N SER A 59 8.07 5.62 -2.79
CA SER A 59 7.21 4.95 -3.77
C SER A 59 6.02 4.30 -3.08
N ARG A 60 4.90 4.16 -3.80
CA ARG A 60 3.78 3.38 -3.29
C ARG A 60 4.18 1.91 -3.31
N VAL A 61 3.79 1.21 -2.26
CA VAL A 61 4.06 -0.21 -2.11
C VAL A 61 3.24 -1.04 -3.10
N GLU A 62 2.07 -0.53 -3.52
CA GLU A 62 1.27 -1.11 -4.60
C GLU A 62 1.95 -1.06 -5.98
N ASP A 63 2.91 -0.13 -6.16
CA ASP A 63 3.69 -0.03 -7.40
C ASP A 63 4.87 -1.01 -7.42
N LEU A 64 5.12 -1.75 -6.33
CA LEU A 64 6.17 -2.76 -6.32
C LEU A 64 5.73 -3.97 -7.16
N PRO A 65 6.63 -4.56 -7.96
CA PRO A 65 6.33 -5.73 -8.77
C PRO A 65 5.59 -6.81 -7.97
N GLY A 66 4.43 -7.22 -8.51
CA GLY A 66 3.45 -8.20 -7.97
C GLY A 66 3.12 -8.14 -6.48
N PHE A 67 3.04 -6.94 -5.93
CA PHE A 67 2.24 -6.65 -4.74
C PHE A 67 0.85 -7.34 -4.77
N VAL A 68 0.46 -7.94 -3.64
CA VAL A 68 -0.87 -8.53 -3.45
C VAL A 68 -1.56 -7.86 -2.25
N GLU A 69 -2.68 -7.17 -2.51
CA GLU A 69 -3.50 -6.55 -1.46
C GLU A 69 -4.29 -7.62 -0.71
N TYR A 70 -3.96 -7.86 0.57
CA TYR A 70 -4.84 -8.59 1.47
C TYR A 70 -5.74 -7.59 2.21
N ARG A 71 -6.99 -7.50 1.78
CA ARG A 71 -8.01 -6.71 2.49
C ARG A 71 -8.62 -7.57 3.59
N TYR A 72 -8.51 -7.11 4.84
CA TYR A 72 -9.35 -7.65 5.90
C TYR A 72 -10.82 -7.37 5.56
N VAL A 73 -11.56 -8.42 5.24
CA VAL A 73 -13.02 -8.37 5.16
C VAL A 73 -13.52 -8.79 6.53
N PRO A 74 -14.11 -7.89 7.34
CA PRO A 74 -14.74 -8.31 8.58
C PRO A 74 -15.80 -9.36 8.24
N GLU A 75 -15.76 -10.50 8.92
CA GLU A 75 -16.87 -11.45 8.86
C GLU A 75 -18.14 -10.68 9.24
N ALA A 76 -19.13 -10.66 8.33
CA ALA A 76 -20.45 -10.18 8.67
C ALA A 76 -20.92 -11.03 9.85
N GLY A 77 -21.06 -10.38 11.02
CA GLY A 77 -21.20 -11.03 12.31
C GLY A 77 -22.18 -12.20 12.26
N GLY A 78 -21.69 -13.37 12.70
CA GLY A 78 -22.57 -14.47 13.09
C GLY A 78 -23.52 -13.97 14.17
N SER A 79 -24.81 -13.96 13.84
CA SER A 79 -25.91 -13.70 14.77
C SER A 79 -26.11 -14.87 15.72
#